data_AF-B9XKK5-F1
#
_entry.id   AF-B9XKK5-F1
#
_cell.length_a   1.000
_cell.length_b   1.000
_cell.length_c   1.000
_cell.angle_alpha   90.00
_cell.angle_beta   90.00
_cell.angle_gamma   90.00
#
_symmetry.space_group_name_H-M   'P 1'
#
loop_
_entity.id
_entity.type
_entity.pdbx_description
1 polymer ?
#
loop_
_entity_poly.entity_id
_entity_poly.type
_entity_poly.pdbx_seq_one_letter_code
_entity_poly.pdbx_strand_id
1 'polypeptide(L)' 'MKVLILDEDSRLFLGYNEWTDMPREAKDLGFTAHAHAVATQLGLKTFQILFYFPDIDSKVVVSNNGSQSNQQSKV' A
#
# COMPACT_ATOMS: atom_id res chain seq x y z
N MET A 1 -11.13 5.97 7.72
CA MET A 1 -9.80 5.85 7.09
C MET A 1 -9.60 4.41 6.64
N LYS A 2 -9.10 4.18 5.43
CA LYS A 2 -8.74 2.87 4.88
C LYS A 2 -7.24 2.86 4.52
N VAL A 3 -6.57 1.72 4.66
CA VAL A 3 -5.20 1.53 4.16
C VAL A 3 -5.23 0.67 2.90
N LEU A 4 -4.79 1.23 1.77
CA LEU A 4 -4.84 0.60 0.46
C LEU A 4 -3.42 0.31 -0.06
N ILE A 5 -3.27 -0.70 -0.90
CA ILE A 5 -2.06 -0.95 -1.71
C ILE A 5 -2.37 -0.57 -3.15
N LEU A 6 -1.52 0.26 -3.75
CA LEU A 6 -1.51 0.57 -5.18
C LEU A 6 -0.28 -0.07 -5.80
N ASP A 7 -0.48 -0.89 -6.83
CA ASP A 7 0.60 -1.30 -7.72
C ASP A 7 0.97 -0.11 -8.62
N GLU A 8 2.23 0.32 -8.61
CA GLU A 8 2.65 1.50 -9.36
C GLU A 8 2.68 1.24 -10.87
N ASP A 9 2.95 -0.01 -11.27
CA ASP A 9 3.10 -0.38 -12.67
C ASP A 9 1.75 -0.35 -13.39
N SER A 10 0.73 -1.01 -12.81
CA SER A 10 -0.62 -1.07 -13.38
C SER A 10 -1.53 0.08 -12.98
N ARG A 11 -1.15 0.87 -11.96
CA ARG A 11 -2.00 1.89 -11.32
C ARG A 11 -3.30 1.32 -10.73
N LEU A 12 -3.32 0.04 -10.37
CA LEU A 12 -4.49 -0.61 -9.77
C LEU A 12 -4.33 -0.80 -8.26
N PHE A 13 -5.45 -0.69 -7.55
CA PHE A 13 -5.56 -0.97 -6.13
C PHE A 13 -5.86 -2.45 -5.89
N LEU A 14 -5.31 -2.99 -4.79
CA LEU A 14 -5.63 -4.34 -4.36
C LEU A 14 -7.06 -4.40 -3.80
N GLY A 15 -7.97 -5.05 -4.52
CA GLY A 15 -9.36 -5.31 -4.10
C GLY A 15 -9.52 -6.58 -3.26
N TYR A 16 -10.77 -6.93 -2.97
CA TYR A 16 -11.09 -8.14 -2.20
C TYR A 16 -10.75 -9.43 -2.96
N ASN A 17 -11.05 -9.48 -4.26
CA ASN A 17 -10.87 -10.67 -5.10
C ASN A 17 -10.11 -10.39 -6.41
N GLU A 18 -9.87 -9.12 -6.73
CA GLU A 18 -9.24 -8.69 -7.98
C GLU A 18 -8.57 -7.33 -7.82
N TRP A 19 -7.79 -6.92 -8.81
CA TRP A 19 -7.24 -5.57 -8.92
C TRP A 19 -8.32 -4.62 -9.45
N THR A 20 -8.48 -3.46 -8.83
CA THR A 20 -9.51 -2.47 -9.17
C THR A 20 -8.88 -1.09 -9.37
N ASP A 21 -9.44 -0.28 -10.26
CA ASP A 21 -9.07 1.12 -10.43
C ASP A 21 -9.79 2.05 -9.44
N MET A 22 -10.75 1.53 -8.66
CA MET A 22 -11.58 2.28 -7.72
C MET A 22 -11.11 2.08 -6.26
N PRO A 23 -10.61 3.14 -5.58
CA PRO A 23 -10.14 3.04 -4.19
C PRO A 23 -11.19 2.52 -3.19
N ARG A 24 -12.48 2.78 -3.45
CA ARG A 24 -13.57 2.35 -2.56
C ARG A 24 -13.79 0.83 -2.55
N GLU A 25 -13.46 0.16 -3.65
CA GLU A 25 -13.55 -1.29 -3.86
C GLU A 25 -12.29 -2.02 -3.38
N ALA A 26 -11.24 -1.26 -3.04
CA ALA A 26 -9.98 -1.76 -2.51
C ALA A 26 -10.09 -2.27 -1.06
N LYS A 27 -9.26 -3.26 -0.73
CA LYS A 27 -9.19 -3.93 0.57
C LYS A 27 -8.53 -3.02 1.62
N ASP A 28 -9.10 -2.97 2.81
CA ASP A 28 -8.49 -2.33 3.98
C ASP A 28 -7.61 -3.33 4.73
N LEU A 29 -6.34 -2.97 4.99
CA LEU A 29 -5.34 -3.88 5.54
C LEU A 29 -5.04 -3.66 7.02
N GLY A 30 -5.74 -2.75 7.70
CA GLY A 30 -5.31 -2.31 9.02
C GLY A 30 -3.93 -1.65 8.96
N PHE A 31 -3.41 -1.17 10.09
CA PHE A 31 -2.18 -0.37 10.15
C PHE A 31 -1.00 -0.88 9.27
N THR A 32 -0.18 0.06 8.81
CA THR A 32 0.86 -0.04 7.75
C THR A 32 1.66 -1.34 7.70
N ALA A 33 2.00 -1.93 8.85
CA ALA A 33 2.80 -3.16 8.93
C ALA A 33 2.16 -4.32 8.17
N HIS A 34 0.82 -4.44 8.21
CA HIS A 34 0.11 -5.49 7.49
C HIS A 34 0.07 -5.21 5.99
N ALA A 35 -0.11 -3.95 5.58
CA ALA A 35 -0.10 -3.58 4.16
C ALA A 35 1.26 -3.84 3.49
N HIS A 36 2.35 -3.53 4.16
CA HIS A 36 3.70 -3.80 3.64
C HIS A 36 4.00 -5.29 3.55
N ALA A 37 3.63 -6.07 4.58
CA ALA A 37 3.78 -7.52 4.56
C ALA A 37 2.96 -8.17 3.45
N VAL A 38 1.72 -7.74 3.23
CA VAL A 38 0.86 -8.23 2.14
C VAL A 38 1.44 -7.89 0.78
N ALA A 39 1.91 -6.67 0.56
CA ALA A 39 2.56 -6.28 -0.70
C ALA A 39 3.80 -7.15 -0.99
N THR A 40 4.59 -7.44 0.04
CA THR A 40 5.76 -8.32 -0.04
C THR A 40 5.36 -9.77 -0.37
N GLN A 41 4.32 -10.29 0.28
CA GLN A 41 3.78 -11.64 0.01
C GLN A 41 3.24 -11.78 -1.41
N LEU A 42 2.64 -10.72 -1.95
CA LEU A 42 2.17 -10.66 -3.33
C LEU A 42 3.30 -10.49 -4.36
N GLY A 43 4.55 -10.32 -3.90
CA GLY A 43 5.71 -10.15 -4.77
C GLY A 43 5.71 -8.82 -5.55
N LEU A 44 5.02 -7.80 -5.05
CA LEU A 44 4.99 -6.48 -5.68
C LEU A 44 6.37 -5.85 -5.61
N LYS A 45 6.93 -5.48 -6.76
CA LYS A 45 8.24 -4.83 -6.87
C LYS A 45 8.18 -3.33 -6.56
N THR A 46 7.10 -2.69 -7.01
CA THR A 46 6.87 -1.25 -6.94
C THR A 46 5.43 -1.03 -6.47
N PHE A 47 5.27 -0.56 -5.23
CA PHE A 47 3.94 -0.35 -4.65
C PHE A 47 3.92 0.87 -3.73
N GLN A 48 2.74 1.47 -3.63
CA GLN A 48 2.44 2.53 -2.67
C GLN A 48 1.43 2.04 -1.64
N ILE A 49 1.60 2.51 -0.40
CA ILE A 49 0.59 2.36 0.63
C ILE A 49 -0.14 3.69 0.76
N LEU A 50 -1.46 3.68 0.63
CA LEU A 50 -2.29 4.88 0.69
C LEU A 50 -3.19 4.86 1.92
N PHE A 51 -3.21 5.95 2.66
CA PHE A 51 -4.21 6.22 3.69
C PHE A 51 -5.33 7.04 3.07
N TYR A 52 -6.46 6.39 2.83
CA TYR A 52 -7.63 6.98 2.20
C TYR A 52 -8.68 7.40 3.24
N PHE A 53 -9.14 8.64 3.17
CA PHE A 53 -10.14 9.21 4.06
C PHE A 53 -11.43 9.45 3.25
N PRO A 54 -12.34 8.46 3.18
CA PRO A 54 -13.51 8.51 2.30
C PRO A 54 -14.46 9.68 2.63
N ASP A 55 -14.51 10.10 3.90
CA ASP A 55 -15.41 11.17 4.36
C ASP A 55 -15.05 12.55 3.79
N ILE A 56 -13.81 12.74 3.36
CA ILE A 56 -13.27 14.01 2.85
C ILE A 56 -12.58 13.87 1.50
N ASP A 57 -12.73 12.73 0.84
CA ASP A 57 -12.08 12.36 -0.44
C ASP A 57 -10.58 12.73 -0.52
N SER A 58 -9.87 12.50 0.60
CA SER A 58 -8.44 12.83 0.71
C SER A 58 -7.60 11.57 0.82
N LYS A 59 -6.38 11.62 0.29
CA LYS A 59 -5.42 10.51 0.36
C LYS A 59 -4.03 11.00 0.75
N VAL A 60 -3.38 10.25 1.64
CA VAL A 60 -1.96 10.40 1.96
C VAL A 60 -1.22 9.20 1.39
N VAL A 61 -0.17 9.46 0.62
CA VAL A 61 0.65 8.42 -0.02
C VAL A 61 1.92 8.22 0.80
N VAL A 62 2.20 6.97 1.16
CA VAL A 62 3.48 6.56 1.73
C VAL A 62 4.16 5.66 0.70
N SER A 63 5.10 6.27 -0.03
CA SER A 63 5.93 5.58 -1.02
C SER A 63 7.14 5.00 -0.32
N ASN A 64 7.36 3.69 -0.47
CA ASN A 64 8.64 3.08 -0.11
C ASN A 64 9.54 3.12 -1.36
N ASN A 65 10.15 4.28 -1.65
CA ASN A 65 11.27 4.30 -2.59
C ASN A 65 12.32 3.34 -2.05
N GLY A 66 12.65 2.28 -2.80
CA GLY A 66 13.50 1.14 -2.40
C GLY A 66 14.86 1.53 -1.82
N SER A 67 14.86 1.99 -0.58
CA SER A 67 16.03 2.30 0.22
C SER A 67 15.65 2.05 1.67
N GLN A 68 15.53 0.77 2.01
CA GLN A 68 16.03 0.35 3.32
C GLN A 68 17.50 0.78 3.36
N SER A 69 17.75 1.96 3.91
CA SER A 69 19.06 2.34 4.38
C SER A 69 19.57 1.20 5.26
N ASN A 70 20.73 0.65 4.91
CA ASN A 70 21.55 -0.13 5.81
C ASN A 70 21.60 0.56 7.18
N GLN A 71 20.84 0.06 8.15
CA GLN A 71 21.14 0.22 9.57
C GLN A 71 21.01 -1.15 10.23
N GLN A 72 21.93 -2.01 9.82
CA GLN A 72 22.47 -3.02 10.71
C GLN A 72 23.36 -2.28 11.72
N SER A 73 22.75 -1.68 12.75
CA SER A 73 23.50 -1.24 13.93
C SER A 73 23.96 -2.50 14.65
N LYS A 74 25.23 -2.84 14.48
CA LYS A 74 25.99 -3.64 15.43
C LYS A 74 25.85 -3.03 16.81
N VAL A 75 25.43 -3.83 17.78
CA VAL A 75 25.84 -3.71 19.18
C VAL A 75 26.08 -5.10 19.72
#